data_AF-A0A662P9T3-F1
#
_entry.id   AF-A0A662P9T3-F1
#
_cell.length_a   1.000
_cell.length_b   1.000
_cell.length_c   1.000
_cell.angle_alpha   90.00
_cell.angle_beta   90.00
_cell.angle_gamma   90.00
#
_symmetry.space_group_name_H-M   'P 1'
#
loop_
_entity.id
_entity.type
_entity.pdbx_description
1 polymer ?
#
loop_
_entity_poly.entity_id
_entity_poly.type
_entity_poly.pdbx_seq_one_letter_code
_entity_poly.pdbx_strand_id
1 'polypeptide(L)'
;MFSRSINPSPLEIPVPFQHQARINFPNIGESFTFDDFEYWDNGTLQPDEFRISGKYEGGEINLTGEVYGFWPEKWKVGKGSWWGEDGKHTWGRAFIKWSGMITLHGETLKIDANGVGEFTRYEGGK
;
A
#
# COMPACT_ATOMS: atom_id res chain seq x y z
N MET A 1 -1.82 -7.85 -5.67
CA MET A 1 -1.63 -7.77 -4.21
C MET A 1 -0.24 -7.21 -3.96
N PHE A 2 -0.10 -6.29 -3.02
CA PHE A 2 1.21 -5.79 -2.61
C PHE A 2 1.23 -5.62 -1.09
N SER A 3 2.42 -5.58 -0.52
CA SER A 3 2.63 -5.28 0.90
C SER A 3 3.94 -4.54 1.04
N ARG A 4 3.90 -3.47 1.84
CA ARG A 4 5.03 -2.59 2.12
C ARG A 4 5.00 -2.21 3.59
N SER A 5 6.14 -2.32 4.24
CA SER A 5 6.34 -1.91 5.62
C SER A 5 7.52 -0.96 5.71
N ILE A 6 7.39 0.10 6.50
CA ILE A 6 8.48 1.00 6.87
C ILE A 6 8.78 0.76 8.34
N ASN A 7 10.06 0.70 8.70
CA ASN A 7 10.47 0.61 10.10
C ASN A 7 10.07 1.89 10.86
N PRO A 8 9.17 1.81 11.86
CA PRO A 8 8.83 2.98 12.66
C PRO A 8 9.81 3.22 13.82
N SER A 9 10.72 2.26 14.08
CA SER A 9 11.68 2.29 15.18
C SER A 9 12.93 3.11 14.82
N PRO A 10 13.56 3.81 15.80
CA PRO A 10 14.86 4.42 15.60
C PRO A 10 16.00 3.39 15.51
N LEU A 11 15.73 2.12 15.80
CA LEU A 11 16.74 1.07 15.75
C LEU A 11 17.00 0.62 14.31
N GLU A 12 18.28 0.46 13.99
CA GLU A 12 18.69 -0.23 12.77
C GLU A 12 18.43 -1.74 12.93
N ILE A 13 17.55 -2.27 12.09
CA ILE A 13 17.17 -3.69 12.11
C ILE A 13 18.05 -4.41 11.08
N PRO A 14 18.63 -5.58 11.41
CA PRO A 14 19.58 -6.28 10.54
C PRO A 14 18.94 -6.94 9.31
N VAL A 15 17.64 -6.75 9.10
CA VAL A 15 16.88 -7.32 7.97
C VAL A 15 15.97 -6.26 7.35
N PRO A 16 15.82 -6.26 6.02
CA PRO A 16 14.90 -5.36 5.35
C PRO A 16 13.45 -5.68 5.72
N PHE A 17 12.62 -4.64 5.73
CA PHE A 17 11.18 -4.80 5.89
C PHE A 17 10.53 -5.30 4.61
N GLN A 18 9.33 -5.86 4.75
CA GLN A 18 8.56 -6.40 3.63
C GLN A 18 8.31 -5.32 2.57
N HIS A 19 8.66 -5.63 1.33
CA HIS A 19 8.39 -4.81 0.15
C HIS A 19 8.23 -5.76 -1.04
N GLN A 20 7.01 -6.26 -1.25
CA GLN A 20 6.75 -7.30 -2.26
C GLN A 20 5.34 -7.18 -2.84
N ALA A 21 5.23 -7.48 -4.13
CA ALA A 21 3.98 -7.46 -4.88
C ALA A 21 3.86 -8.65 -5.84
N ARG A 22 2.61 -8.93 -6.21
CA ARG A 22 2.24 -9.92 -7.22
C ARG A 22 1.03 -9.41 -8.00
N ILE A 23 1.11 -9.55 -9.31
CA ILE A 23 0.02 -9.32 -10.25
C ILE A 23 -0.32 -10.64 -10.96
N ASN A 24 -1.62 -10.91 -11.12
CA ASN A 24 -2.11 -12.13 -11.76
C ASN A 24 -3.01 -11.76 -12.93
N PHE A 25 -2.89 -12.49 -14.04
CA PHE A 25 -3.72 -12.39 -15.23
C PHE A 25 -4.39 -13.75 -15.50
N PRO A 26 -5.46 -14.11 -14.74
CA PRO A 26 -6.04 -15.45 -14.79
C PRO A 26 -6.53 -15.86 -16.18
N ASN A 27 -7.03 -14.91 -16.98
CA ASN A 27 -7.58 -15.17 -18.31
C ASN A 27 -6.54 -15.72 -19.31
N ILE A 28 -5.25 -15.50 -19.04
CA ILE A 28 -4.14 -16.00 -19.86
C ILE A 28 -3.18 -16.88 -19.06
N GLY A 29 -3.50 -17.20 -17.81
CA GLY A 29 -2.70 -18.10 -16.97
C GLY A 29 -1.37 -17.52 -16.49
N GLU A 30 -1.17 -16.20 -16.53
CA GLU A 30 0.09 -15.56 -16.15
C GLU A 30 0.07 -14.95 -14.75
N SER A 31 1.23 -14.93 -14.10
CA SER A 31 1.41 -14.36 -12.76
C SER A 31 2.84 -13.89 -12.59
N PHE A 32 3.03 -12.64 -12.16
CA PHE A 32 4.34 -12.03 -11.98
C PHE A 32 4.51 -11.52 -10.55
N THR A 33 5.65 -11.83 -9.96
CA THR A 33 6.12 -11.17 -8.73
C THR A 33 6.97 -9.96 -9.06
N PHE A 34 6.94 -8.95 -8.22
CA PHE A 34 7.80 -7.77 -8.35
C PHE A 34 7.98 -7.09 -6.99
N ASP A 35 9.16 -6.58 -6.75
CA ASP A 35 9.54 -5.76 -5.60
C ASP A 35 9.96 -4.34 -6.01
N ASP A 36 10.25 -4.12 -7.30
CA ASP A 36 10.48 -2.78 -7.87
C ASP A 36 9.16 -2.01 -8.06
N PHE A 37 8.63 -1.52 -6.94
CA PHE A 37 7.47 -0.63 -6.92
C PHE A 37 7.63 0.49 -5.90
N GLU A 38 7.06 1.64 -6.25
CA GLU A 38 6.81 2.75 -5.35
C GLU A 38 5.36 2.70 -4.87
N TYR A 39 5.18 2.95 -3.59
CA TYR A 39 3.88 3.14 -2.97
C TYR A 39 3.89 4.45 -2.20
N TRP A 40 2.83 5.21 -2.38
CA TRP A 40 2.61 6.48 -1.71
C TRP A 40 1.18 6.54 -1.17
N ASP A 41 1.03 7.19 -0.02
CA ASP A 41 -0.24 7.65 0.51
C ASP A 41 -0.07 9.05 1.11
N ASN A 42 -1.17 9.71 1.44
CA ASN A 42 -1.18 11.08 1.96
C ASN A 42 -0.49 11.27 3.33
N GLY A 43 0.10 10.22 3.93
CA GLY A 43 0.89 10.29 5.16
C GLY A 43 0.07 10.36 6.46
N THR A 44 -1.25 10.45 6.39
CA THR A 44 -2.09 10.56 7.60
C THR A 44 -2.17 9.22 8.36
N LEU A 45 -2.71 9.26 9.58
CA LEU A 45 -3.02 8.04 10.34
C LEU A 45 -4.17 7.24 9.72
N GLN A 46 -5.03 7.86 8.91
CA GLN A 46 -6.13 7.23 8.19
C GLN A 46 -6.15 7.76 6.74
N PRO A 47 -5.28 7.23 5.86
CA PRO A 47 -5.12 7.75 4.50
C PRO A 47 -6.36 7.54 3.63
N ASP A 48 -6.69 8.55 2.83
CA ASP A 48 -7.82 8.56 1.87
C ASP A 48 -7.37 8.64 0.40
N GLU A 49 -6.09 8.85 0.14
CA GLU A 49 -5.47 8.86 -1.18
C GLU A 49 -4.25 7.93 -1.23
N PHE A 50 -4.14 7.19 -2.33
CA PHE A 50 -3.07 6.22 -2.57
C PHE A 50 -2.53 6.30 -4.00
N ARG A 51 -1.26 5.93 -4.18
CA ARG A 51 -0.64 5.70 -5.49
C ARG A 51 0.27 4.48 -5.43
N ILE A 52 0.28 3.71 -6.51
CA ILE A 52 1.24 2.64 -6.71
C ILE A 52 1.75 2.68 -8.15
N SER A 53 3.06 2.64 -8.31
CA SER A 53 3.71 2.49 -9.61
C SER A 53 4.86 1.51 -9.52
N GLY A 54 5.13 0.77 -10.58
CA GLY A 54 6.21 -0.22 -10.54
C GLY A 54 6.33 -1.01 -11.83
N LYS A 55 7.37 -1.84 -11.90
CA LYS A 55 7.65 -2.68 -13.06
C LYS A 55 7.68 -4.14 -12.66
N TYR A 56 7.33 -4.99 -13.60
CA TYR A 56 7.40 -6.44 -13.49
C TYR A 56 7.78 -7.02 -14.85
N GLU A 57 8.16 -8.30 -14.89
CA GLU A 57 8.68 -8.94 -16.12
C GLU A 57 7.76 -8.76 -17.35
N GLY A 58 6.45 -8.84 -17.14
CA GLY A 58 5.44 -8.67 -18.19
C GLY A 58 5.04 -7.22 -18.51
N GLY A 59 5.46 -6.22 -17.73
CA GLY A 59 5.07 -4.82 -17.97
C GLY A 59 5.16 -3.90 -16.76
N GLU A 60 4.25 -2.93 -16.66
CA GLU A 60 4.29 -1.86 -15.67
C GLU A 60 2.91 -1.61 -15.07
N ILE A 61 2.87 -1.12 -13.82
CA ILE A 61 1.67 -0.71 -13.11
C ILE A 61 1.78 0.78 -12.79
N ASN A 62 0.68 1.52 -12.95
CA ASN A 62 0.55 2.90 -12.49
C ASN A 62 -0.91 3.19 -12.14
N LEU A 63 -1.23 3.17 -10.86
CA LEU A 63 -2.58 3.33 -10.33
C LEU A 63 -2.66 4.43 -9.27
N THR A 64 -3.75 5.16 -9.30
CA THR A 64 -4.21 6.03 -8.22
C THR A 64 -5.40 5.38 -7.52
N GLY A 65 -5.47 5.48 -6.21
CA GLY A 65 -6.55 4.96 -5.37
C GLY A 65 -7.23 6.08 -4.60
N GLU A 66 -8.56 6.13 -4.68
CA GLU A 66 -9.42 7.02 -3.89
C GLU A 66 -10.24 6.19 -2.91
N VAL A 67 -10.28 6.57 -1.63
CA VAL A 67 -11.07 5.86 -0.63
C VAL A 67 -12.54 6.23 -0.69
N TYR A 68 -13.41 5.22 -0.72
CA TYR A 68 -14.86 5.41 -0.62
C TYR A 68 -15.45 4.88 0.71
N GLY A 69 -14.64 4.27 1.58
CA GLY A 69 -15.07 3.84 2.89
C GLY A 69 -13.96 3.25 3.76
N PHE A 70 -14.23 3.15 5.06
CA PHE A 70 -13.30 2.62 6.05
C PHE A 70 -13.94 1.56 6.95
N TRP A 71 -13.11 0.67 7.49
CA TRP A 71 -13.50 -0.19 8.61
C TRP A 71 -12.40 -0.27 9.68
N PRO A 72 -12.66 0.14 10.94
CA PRO A 72 -13.83 0.92 11.37
C PRO A 72 -13.93 2.26 10.62
N GLU A 73 -15.09 2.92 10.62
CA GLU A 73 -15.30 4.20 9.92
C GLU A 73 -14.27 5.26 10.35
N LYS A 74 -13.93 5.28 11.63
CA LYS A 74 -12.86 6.08 12.22
C LYS A 74 -11.87 5.17 12.92
N TRP A 75 -10.61 5.21 12.50
CA TRP A 75 -9.57 4.38 13.10
C TRP A 75 -9.18 4.93 14.47
N LYS A 76 -9.15 4.06 15.48
CA LYS A 76 -8.88 4.45 16.86
C LYS A 76 -7.39 4.73 17.05
N VAL A 77 -7.06 5.98 17.36
CA VAL A 77 -5.68 6.40 17.61
C VAL A 77 -5.28 6.10 19.05
N GLY A 78 -4.26 5.25 19.21
CA GLY A 78 -3.52 5.05 20.45
C GLY A 78 -2.33 6.00 20.55
N LYS A 79 -1.87 6.25 21.78
CA LYS A 79 -0.64 7.00 22.09
C LYS A 79 0.34 6.08 22.80
N GLY A 80 1.62 6.37 22.62
CA GLY A 80 2.71 5.59 23.18
C GLY A 80 2.98 4.33 22.38
N SER A 81 4.26 4.05 22.18
CA SER A 81 4.78 2.82 21.61
C SER A 81 6.15 2.53 22.23
N TRP A 82 6.66 1.30 22.08
CA TRP A 82 8.00 0.96 22.57
C TRP A 82 9.10 1.85 21.98
N TRP A 83 8.89 2.42 20.79
CA TRP A 83 9.84 3.29 20.09
C TRP A 83 9.48 4.78 20.12
N GLY A 84 8.53 5.20 20.95
CA GLY A 84 8.19 6.62 21.13
C GLY A 84 6.99 6.83 22.05
N GLU A 85 7.20 7.50 23.19
CA GLU A 85 6.15 7.78 24.19
C GLU A 85 5.07 8.72 23.64
N ASP A 86 5.46 9.68 22.82
CA ASP A 86 4.53 10.62 22.15
C ASP A 86 4.05 10.13 20.77
N GLY A 87 4.53 8.97 20.33
CA GLY A 87 4.14 8.37 19.06
C GLY A 87 2.66 8.01 19.03
N LYS A 88 2.01 8.24 17.90
CA LYS A 88 0.62 7.82 17.66
C LYS A 88 0.59 6.61 16.76
N HIS A 89 -0.30 5.68 17.05
CA HIS A 89 -0.49 4.50 16.22
C HIS A 89 -1.97 4.20 16.03
N THR A 90 -2.30 3.55 14.93
CA THR A 90 -3.66 3.12 14.65
C THR A 90 -3.66 1.92 13.71
N TRP A 91 -4.82 1.27 13.62
CA TRP A 91 -5.06 0.17 12.70
C TRP A 91 -6.45 0.30 12.09
N GLY A 92 -6.57 -0.07 10.83
CA GLY A 92 -7.86 -0.19 10.16
C GLY A 92 -7.74 -0.57 8.69
N ARG A 93 -8.87 -0.56 8.00
CA ARG A 93 -9.00 -0.91 6.60
C ARG A 93 -9.59 0.24 5.80
N ALA A 94 -9.15 0.36 4.55
CA ALA A 94 -9.73 1.27 3.57
C ALA A 94 -10.26 0.48 2.37
N PHE A 95 -11.44 0.87 1.90
CA PHE A 95 -12.02 0.40 0.65
C PHE A 95 -11.72 1.43 -0.43
N ILE A 96 -11.02 1.00 -1.48
CA ILE A 96 -10.31 1.88 -2.40
C ILE A 96 -10.84 1.63 -3.82
N LYS A 97 -11.17 2.71 -4.53
CA LYS A 97 -11.43 2.71 -5.96
C LYS A 97 -10.11 2.99 -6.67
N TRP A 98 -9.56 1.98 -7.34
CA TRP A 98 -8.33 2.08 -8.10
C TRP A 98 -8.62 2.42 -9.56
N SER A 99 -7.91 3.41 -10.07
CA SER A 99 -7.95 3.80 -11.48
C SER A 99 -6.55 4.03 -12.01
N GLY A 100 -6.34 3.77 -13.30
CA GLY A 100 -5.04 3.96 -13.94
C GLY A 100 -4.79 2.94 -15.03
N MET A 101 -3.53 2.58 -15.21
CA MET A 101 -3.09 1.72 -16.31
C MET A 101 -2.19 0.60 -15.80
N ILE A 102 -2.31 -0.55 -16.45
CA ILE A 102 -1.39 -1.67 -16.34
C ILE A 102 -0.98 -2.06 -17.75
N THR A 103 0.31 -2.22 -18.02
CA THR A 103 0.77 -2.76 -19.30
C THR A 103 1.13 -4.22 -19.14
N LEU A 104 0.85 -5.04 -20.16
CA LEU A 104 1.17 -6.46 -20.21
C LEU A 104 1.57 -6.83 -21.64
N HIS A 105 2.80 -7.30 -21.84
CA HIS A 105 3.36 -7.66 -23.17
C HIS A 105 3.20 -6.53 -24.21
N GLY A 106 3.30 -5.28 -23.76
CA GLY A 106 3.12 -4.09 -24.61
C GLY A 106 1.67 -3.65 -24.81
N GLU A 107 0.67 -4.45 -24.41
CA GLU A 107 -0.72 -4.03 -24.39
C GLU A 107 -1.03 -3.19 -23.15
N THR A 108 -1.92 -2.22 -23.28
CA THR A 108 -2.31 -1.34 -22.16
C THR A 108 -3.74 -1.64 -21.73
N LEU A 109 -3.87 -2.01 -20.46
CA LEU A 109 -5.13 -2.29 -19.78
C LEU A 109 -5.53 -1.08 -18.94
N LYS A 110 -6.70 -0.51 -19.23
CA LYS A 110 -7.29 0.53 -18.38
C LYS A 110 -7.95 -0.11 -17.17
N ILE A 111 -7.60 0.37 -15.99
CA ILE A 111 -8.09 -0.16 -14.72
C ILE A 111 -9.15 0.77 -14.16
N ASP A 112 -10.26 0.15 -13.75
CA ASP A 112 -11.30 0.71 -12.89
C ASP A 112 -11.79 -0.43 -11.98
N ALA A 113 -11.24 -0.50 -10.77
CA ALA A 113 -11.40 -1.66 -9.91
C ALA A 113 -11.58 -1.28 -8.44
N ASN A 114 -12.24 -2.17 -7.68
CA ASN A 114 -12.32 -2.05 -6.22
C ASN A 114 -11.17 -2.82 -5.57
N GLY A 115 -10.61 -2.26 -4.51
CA GLY A 115 -9.60 -2.89 -3.67
C GLY A 115 -9.89 -2.67 -2.19
N VAL A 116 -9.21 -3.44 -1.36
CA VAL A 116 -9.18 -3.28 0.09
C VAL A 116 -7.74 -3.30 0.56
N GLY A 117 -7.40 -2.39 1.45
CA GLY A 117 -6.11 -2.36 2.14
C GLY A 117 -6.30 -2.46 3.65
N GLU A 118 -5.39 -3.13 4.33
CA GLU A 118 -5.29 -3.16 5.79
C GLU A 118 -4.00 -2.47 6.21
N PHE A 119 -4.09 -1.55 7.15
CA PHE A 119 -3.03 -0.62 7.47
C PHE A 119 -2.79 -0.60 8.97
N THR A 120 -1.54 -0.83 9.36
CA THR A 120 -1.01 -0.40 10.65
C THR A 120 -0.23 0.88 10.40
N ARG A 121 -0.59 1.97 11.09
CA ARG A 121 0.00 3.29 10.88
C ARG A 121 0.68 3.78 12.14
N TYR A 122 1.76 4.53 11.95
CA TYR A 122 2.52 5.18 13.00
C TYR A 122 2.88 6.59 12.57
N GLU A 123 2.68 7.55 13.47
CA GLU A 123 3.15 8.94 13.36
C GLU A 123 4.08 9.19 14.55
N GLY A 124 5.33 9.60 14.27
CA GLY A 124 6.31 9.89 15.32
C GLY A 124 5.92 11.07 16.21
N GLY A 125 6.32 11.02 17.47
CA GLY A 125 6.29 12.18 18.37
C GLY A 125 7.30 13.25 17.94
N LYS A 126 7.06 14.51 18.33
CA LYS A 126 8.03 15.59 18.19
C LYS A 126 9.02 15.59 19.35
#